data_AF-A0A6P6Y1X7-F1
#
_entry.id   AF-A0A6P6Y1X7-F1
#
_cell.length_a   1.000
_cell.length_b   1.000
_cell.length_c   1.000
_cell.angle_alpha   90.00
_cell.angle_beta   90.00
_cell.angle_gamma   90.00
#
_symmetry.space_group_name_H-M   'P 1'
#
loop_
_entity.id
_entity.type
_entity.pdbx_description
1 polymer ?
#
loop_
_entity_poly.entity_id
_entity_poly.type
_entity_poly.pdbx_seq_one_letter_code
_entity_poly.pdbx_strand_id
1 'polypeptide(L)'
;MTVSTVKILRRNPKGCKDEEFNNWPEEPFDEMDSTIAVQQYIQQKIRKDPSNIDEILNPPKGQDLGTWKYEHMRQFCLELNKLTVKLQAECNQESCSQMTATEQWIFLCAAHKAPKECPAIDYTRHTLDGAAALLNSNKYFPSRVTIKEASVAKLGSVCRRVYRIFSHAYYHHKTIYDEFENESFLCKRFSVFSIKYDLMSIENLIVPIAGMDFNDIKKVNSIPVTMCETALVMENPVVVTTVPPTVATNSDGIIATTVLRSSSDSSEA
;
A
#
# COMPACT_ATOMS: atom_id res chain seq x y z
N MET A 1 -36.05 -9.19 32.43
CA MET A 1 -35.93 -7.96 31.63
C MET A 1 -35.03 -8.27 30.45
N THR A 2 -35.61 -8.43 29.25
CA THR A 2 -34.85 -8.69 28.03
C THR A 2 -34.24 -7.36 27.59
N VAL A 3 -32.94 -7.18 27.81
CA VAL A 3 -32.17 -6.08 27.21
C VAL A 3 -32.19 -6.34 25.71
N SER A 4 -33.07 -5.64 25.00
CA SER A 4 -33.05 -5.64 23.53
C SER A 4 -31.81 -4.87 23.13
N THR A 5 -30.73 -5.60 22.80
CA THR A 5 -29.52 -5.02 22.24
C THR A 5 -29.89 -4.39 20.90
N VAL A 6 -30.02 -3.07 20.88
CA VAL A 6 -30.27 -2.31 19.66
C VAL A 6 -29.09 -2.57 18.73
N LYS A 7 -29.31 -3.33 17.65
CA LYS A 7 -28.30 -3.57 16.63
C LYS A 7 -27.95 -2.22 15.98
N ILE A 8 -26.75 -1.71 16.25
CA ILE A 8 -26.28 -0.44 15.71
C ILE A 8 -26.07 -0.62 14.20
N LEU A 9 -26.88 0.05 13.39
CA LEU A 9 -26.72 0.05 11.94
C LEU A 9 -25.68 1.10 11.55
N ARG A 10 -24.50 0.64 11.11
CA ARG A 10 -23.42 1.47 10.55
C ARG A 10 -23.76 1.99 9.16
N ARG A 11 -24.72 2.91 9.09
CA ARG A 11 -25.17 3.58 7.86
C ARG A 11 -25.28 5.06 8.11
N ASN A 12 -24.84 5.86 7.14
CA ASN A 12 -25.02 7.30 7.20
C ASN A 12 -26.49 7.65 6.95
N PRO A 13 -27.13 8.43 7.84
CA PRO A 13 -28.47 8.94 7.62
C PRO A 13 -28.54 9.76 6.33
N LYS A 14 -29.71 9.76 5.67
CA LYS A 14 -29.94 10.63 4.50
C LYS A 14 -29.80 12.09 4.93
N GLY A 15 -28.93 12.84 4.24
CA GLY A 15 -28.70 14.26 4.54
C GLY A 15 -27.91 14.52 5.82
N CYS A 16 -27.17 13.52 6.35
CA CYS A 16 -26.26 13.77 7.48
C CYS A 16 -25.19 14.80 7.11
N LYS A 17 -24.74 15.56 8.09
CA LYS A 17 -23.64 16.50 7.90
C LYS A 17 -22.33 15.74 7.65
N ASP A 18 -21.35 16.43 7.09
CA ASP A 18 -20.00 15.88 6.90
C ASP A 18 -19.39 15.42 8.24
N GLU A 19 -19.60 16.19 9.31
CA GLU A 19 -19.18 15.86 10.69
C GLU A 19 -19.82 14.56 11.24
N GLU A 20 -20.99 14.19 10.74
CA GLU A 20 -21.72 12.98 11.14
C GLU A 20 -21.43 11.81 10.20
N PHE A 21 -20.77 12.07 9.06
CA PHE A 21 -20.52 11.08 8.03
C PHE A 21 -19.52 10.04 8.51
N ASN A 22 -19.94 8.78 8.51
CA ASN A 22 -19.22 7.64 9.07
C ASN A 22 -18.92 7.74 10.57
N ASN A 23 -19.57 8.64 11.33
CA ASN A 23 -19.34 8.81 12.76
C ASN A 23 -20.14 7.79 13.60
N TRP A 24 -19.95 6.50 13.32
CA TRP A 24 -20.61 5.42 14.04
C TRP A 24 -19.84 5.03 15.31
N PRO A 25 -20.54 4.52 16.35
CA PRO A 25 -19.90 3.94 17.53
C PRO A 25 -18.87 2.86 17.19
N GLU A 26 -17.82 2.79 18.00
CA GLU A 26 -16.83 1.72 17.91
C GLU A 26 -17.49 0.36 18.20
N GLU A 27 -17.10 -0.64 17.42
CA GLU A 27 -17.53 -2.03 17.56
C GLU A 27 -16.27 -2.88 17.69
N PRO A 28 -16.19 -3.82 18.64
CA PRO A 28 -15.10 -4.78 18.72
C PRO A 28 -15.01 -5.60 17.43
N PHE A 29 -13.80 -5.96 17.01
CA PHE A 29 -13.60 -6.73 15.78
C PHE A 29 -14.37 -8.07 15.78
N ASP A 30 -14.42 -8.75 16.93
CA ASP A 30 -15.09 -10.04 17.09
C ASP A 30 -16.62 -9.96 16.93
N GLU A 31 -17.20 -8.77 17.06
CA GLU A 31 -18.63 -8.52 16.87
C GLU A 31 -18.98 -8.11 15.42
N MET A 32 -17.97 -7.79 14.59
CA MET A 32 -18.15 -7.39 13.20
C MET A 32 -18.49 -8.58 12.30
N ASP A 33 -19.77 -8.89 12.18
CA ASP A 33 -20.29 -9.93 11.27
C ASP A 33 -20.52 -9.36 9.86
N SER A 34 -19.43 -9.16 9.10
CA SER A 34 -19.49 -8.67 7.72
C SER A 34 -18.33 -9.17 6.86
N THR A 35 -18.58 -9.39 5.56
CA THR A 35 -17.53 -9.69 4.57
C THR A 35 -16.52 -8.55 4.37
N ILE A 36 -16.82 -7.35 4.90
CA ILE A 36 -15.97 -6.17 4.89
C ILE A 36 -15.50 -5.78 6.31
N ALA A 37 -15.57 -6.68 7.30
CA ALA A 37 -15.20 -6.40 8.68
C ALA A 37 -13.77 -5.84 8.81
N VAL A 38 -12.80 -6.41 8.09
CA VAL A 38 -11.41 -5.92 8.08
C VAL A 38 -11.32 -4.48 7.57
N GLN A 39 -12.02 -4.17 6.48
CA GLN A 39 -12.09 -2.81 5.94
C GLN A 39 -12.70 -1.85 6.97
N GLN A 40 -13.82 -2.22 7.58
CA GLN A 40 -14.51 -1.40 8.59
C GLN A 40 -13.65 -1.15 9.81
N TYR A 41 -12.92 -2.18 10.27
CA TYR A 41 -12.02 -2.09 11.40
C TYR A 41 -10.85 -1.14 11.12
N ILE A 42 -10.20 -1.26 9.96
CA ILE A 42 -9.15 -0.33 9.54
C ILE A 42 -9.68 1.10 9.51
N GLN A 43 -10.83 1.32 8.87
CA GLN A 43 -11.45 2.65 8.78
C GLN A 43 -11.85 3.21 10.15
N GLN A 44 -12.30 2.37 11.08
CA GLN A 44 -12.58 2.77 12.46
C GLN A 44 -11.31 3.23 13.18
N LYS A 45 -10.20 2.48 13.07
CA LYS A 45 -8.93 2.86 13.68
C LYS A 45 -8.38 4.17 13.12
N ILE A 46 -8.43 4.34 11.80
CA ILE A 46 -8.00 5.58 11.14
C ILE A 46 -8.84 6.78 11.59
N ARG A 47 -10.16 6.63 11.72
CA ARG A 47 -11.05 7.70 12.20
C ARG A 47 -10.82 8.04 13.67
N LYS A 48 -10.48 7.04 14.49
CA LYS A 48 -10.24 7.22 15.92
C LYS A 48 -9.02 8.10 16.16
N ASP A 49 -7.90 7.74 15.53
CA ASP A 49 -6.65 8.49 15.61
C ASP A 49 -5.77 8.14 14.40
N PRO A 50 -5.70 9.01 13.37
CA PRO A 50 -4.87 8.75 12.19
C PRO A 50 -3.36 8.78 12.49
N SER A 51 -2.95 9.40 13.61
CA SER A 51 -1.54 9.52 14.00
C SER A 51 -1.00 8.24 14.67
N ASN A 52 -1.88 7.42 15.24
CA ASN A 52 -1.53 6.15 15.88
C ASN A 52 -1.36 5.02 14.86
N ILE A 53 -0.26 5.11 14.11
CA ILE A 53 0.09 4.19 13.02
C ILE A 53 0.29 2.76 13.52
N ASP A 54 0.89 2.58 14.70
CA ASP A 54 1.13 1.26 15.26
C ASP A 54 -0.19 0.53 15.52
N GLU A 55 -1.18 1.19 16.11
CA GLU A 55 -2.50 0.60 16.33
C GLU A 55 -3.23 0.30 15.01
N ILE A 56 -3.17 1.21 14.03
CA ILE A 56 -3.83 1.03 12.74
C ILE A 56 -3.24 -0.15 11.95
N LEU A 57 -1.92 -0.35 12.02
CA LEU A 57 -1.21 -1.36 11.25
C LEU A 57 -1.08 -2.71 11.97
N ASN A 58 -1.56 -2.86 13.20
CA ASN A 58 -1.54 -4.12 13.92
C ASN A 58 -2.85 -4.90 13.70
N PRO A 59 -2.80 -6.11 13.11
CA PRO A 59 -4.01 -6.90 12.86
C PRO A 59 -4.60 -7.41 14.18
N PRO A 60 -5.94 -7.59 14.25
CA PRO A 60 -6.58 -8.34 15.32
C PRO A 60 -6.02 -9.77 15.44
N LYS A 61 -6.15 -10.36 16.63
CA LYS A 61 -5.65 -11.71 16.91
C LYS A 61 -6.34 -12.73 15.98
N GLY A 62 -5.53 -13.56 15.30
CA GLY A 62 -6.03 -14.60 14.41
C GLY A 62 -6.45 -14.12 13.02
N GLN A 63 -6.34 -12.83 12.71
CA GLN A 63 -6.64 -12.31 11.38
C GLN A 63 -5.58 -12.76 10.35
N ASP A 64 -6.05 -13.26 9.20
CA ASP A 64 -5.20 -13.60 8.07
C ASP A 64 -4.43 -12.37 7.53
N LEU A 65 -3.11 -12.51 7.41
CA LEU A 65 -2.21 -11.45 6.95
C LEU A 65 -2.40 -11.12 5.47
N GLY A 66 -2.77 -12.10 4.63
CA GLY A 66 -3.03 -11.85 3.21
C GLY A 66 -4.19 -10.87 3.03
N THR A 67 -5.28 -11.13 3.74
CA THR A 67 -6.48 -10.28 3.82
C THR A 67 -6.17 -8.92 4.42
N TRP A 68 -5.38 -8.89 5.51
CA TRP A 68 -4.95 -7.64 6.15
C TRP A 68 -4.17 -6.72 5.20
N LYS A 69 -3.16 -7.28 4.51
CA LYS A 69 -2.35 -6.53 3.53
C LYS A 69 -3.21 -6.05 2.36
N TYR A 70 -4.12 -6.90 1.88
CA TYR A 70 -5.02 -6.57 0.78
C TYR A 70 -5.96 -5.40 1.12
N GLU A 71 -6.64 -5.43 2.26
CA GLU A 71 -7.57 -4.36 2.63
C GLU A 71 -6.86 -3.05 2.98
N HIS A 72 -5.67 -3.10 3.61
CA HIS A 72 -4.82 -1.91 3.75
C HIS A 72 -4.44 -1.31 2.40
N MET A 73 -4.02 -2.12 1.44
CA MET A 73 -3.69 -1.63 0.09
C MET A 73 -4.89 -0.93 -0.58
N ARG A 74 -6.10 -1.49 -0.45
CA ARG A 74 -7.32 -0.84 -0.95
C ARG A 74 -7.60 0.47 -0.24
N GLN A 75 -7.41 0.51 1.07
CA GLN A 75 -7.61 1.69 1.90
C GLN A 75 -6.61 2.80 1.55
N PHE A 76 -5.33 2.48 1.32
CA PHE A 76 -4.32 3.44 0.84
C PHE A 76 -4.69 4.03 -0.52
N CYS A 77 -5.12 3.20 -1.49
CA CYS A 77 -5.58 3.71 -2.79
C CYS A 77 -6.79 4.63 -2.65
N LEU A 78 -7.73 4.30 -1.76
CA LEU A 78 -8.91 5.12 -1.49
C LEU A 78 -8.54 6.49 -0.93
N GLU A 79 -7.67 6.54 0.09
CA GLU A 79 -7.23 7.80 0.70
C GLU A 79 -6.32 8.61 -0.23
N LEU A 80 -5.50 7.96 -1.05
CA LEU A 80 -4.61 8.64 -1.98
C LEU A 80 -5.37 9.40 -3.07
N ASN A 81 -6.59 8.98 -3.44
CA ASN A 81 -7.45 9.77 -4.32
C ASN A 81 -7.71 11.18 -3.77
N LYS A 82 -7.75 11.37 -2.45
CA LYS A 82 -7.90 12.70 -1.84
C LYS A 82 -6.71 13.60 -2.14
N LEU A 83 -5.49 13.05 -2.07
CA LEU A 83 -4.28 13.77 -2.46
C LEU A 83 -4.29 14.08 -3.96
N THR A 84 -4.73 13.15 -4.81
CA THR A 84 -4.85 13.39 -6.26
C THR A 84 -5.79 14.56 -6.58
N VAL A 85 -6.92 14.67 -5.88
CA VAL A 85 -7.83 15.80 -6.05
C VAL A 85 -7.18 17.12 -5.64
N LYS A 86 -6.43 17.15 -4.54
CA LYS A 86 -5.67 18.34 -4.13
C LYS A 86 -4.58 18.70 -5.16
N LEU A 87 -3.84 17.71 -5.65
CA LEU A 87 -2.80 17.90 -6.67
C LEU A 87 -3.36 18.42 -7.98
N GLN A 88 -4.57 18.03 -8.39
CA GLN A 88 -5.17 18.44 -9.67
C GLN A 88 -5.29 19.96 -9.84
N ALA A 89 -5.31 20.73 -8.75
CA ALA A 89 -5.34 22.19 -8.80
C ALA A 89 -4.04 22.81 -9.35
N GLU A 90 -2.89 22.16 -9.13
CA GLU A 90 -1.56 22.72 -9.45
C GLU A 90 -0.73 21.84 -10.38
N CYS A 91 -0.86 20.52 -10.24
CA CYS A 91 -0.13 19.53 -11.04
C CYS A 91 -0.80 19.34 -12.40
N ASN A 92 -0.17 19.88 -13.44
CA ASN A 92 -0.63 19.76 -14.83
C ASN A 92 0.54 19.44 -15.77
N GLN A 93 0.26 19.34 -17.07
CA GLN A 93 1.27 18.99 -18.07
C GLN A 93 2.38 20.05 -18.22
N GLU A 94 2.10 21.32 -17.93
CA GLU A 94 3.09 22.40 -18.02
C GLU A 94 4.00 22.41 -16.79
N SER A 95 3.44 22.23 -15.59
CA SER A 95 4.21 22.19 -14.35
C SER A 95 5.00 20.89 -14.20
N CYS A 96 4.42 19.76 -14.59
CA CYS A 96 4.93 18.41 -14.37
C CYS A 96 4.70 17.54 -15.60
N SER A 97 5.44 17.86 -16.67
CA SER A 97 5.37 17.16 -17.97
C SER A 97 5.77 15.68 -17.91
N GLN A 98 6.53 15.29 -16.88
CA GLN A 98 6.99 13.93 -16.63
C GLN A 98 6.80 13.56 -15.15
N MET A 99 6.58 12.27 -14.88
CA MET A 99 6.51 11.74 -13.52
C MET A 99 7.92 11.54 -12.94
N THR A 100 8.39 12.51 -12.17
CA THR A 100 9.68 12.47 -11.45
C THR A 100 9.50 12.66 -9.95
N ALA A 101 10.52 12.31 -9.18
CA ALA A 101 10.63 12.66 -7.77
C ALA A 101 11.95 13.34 -7.44
N THR A 102 13.04 12.92 -8.09
CA THR A 102 14.32 13.65 -8.09
C THR A 102 14.75 13.86 -9.54
N GLU A 103 15.71 14.77 -9.77
CA GLU A 103 16.23 15.07 -11.11
C GLU A 103 16.94 13.88 -11.78
N GLN A 104 17.23 12.81 -11.03
CA GLN A 104 18.04 11.68 -11.51
C GLN A 104 17.21 10.62 -12.21
N TRP A 105 15.89 10.55 -11.96
CA TRP A 105 15.08 9.40 -12.34
C TRP A 105 13.68 9.79 -12.81
N ILE A 106 13.29 9.24 -13.97
CA ILE A 106 11.94 9.36 -14.53
C ILE A 106 11.19 8.05 -14.32
N PHE A 107 9.96 8.14 -13.81
CA PHE A 107 9.08 6.99 -13.65
C PHE A 107 8.24 6.77 -14.91
N LEU A 108 8.52 5.66 -15.61
CA LEU A 108 7.73 5.26 -16.77
C LEU A 108 6.38 4.64 -16.36
N CYS A 109 5.33 4.99 -17.10
CA CYS A 109 3.97 4.55 -16.86
C CYS A 109 3.70 3.16 -17.47
N ALA A 110 3.27 2.21 -16.63
CA ALA A 110 2.99 0.84 -17.02
C ALA A 110 1.56 0.59 -17.55
N ALA A 111 0.72 1.64 -17.65
CA ALA A 111 -0.63 1.52 -18.19
C ALA A 111 -0.67 1.35 -19.72
N HIS A 112 0.49 1.49 -20.38
CA HIS A 112 0.64 1.43 -21.81
C HIS A 112 1.31 0.11 -22.23
N LYS A 113 1.07 -0.32 -23.47
CA LYS A 113 1.65 -1.57 -24.02
C LYS A 113 3.17 -1.63 -23.87
N ALA A 114 3.83 -0.51 -24.14
CA ALA A 114 5.23 -0.28 -23.80
C ALA A 114 5.28 0.85 -22.76
N PRO A 115 6.07 0.70 -21.68
CA PRO A 115 6.23 1.76 -20.69
C PRO A 115 6.65 3.07 -21.36
N LYS A 116 5.91 4.14 -21.09
CA LYS A 116 6.18 5.48 -21.66
C LYS A 116 6.09 6.56 -20.60
N GLU A 117 6.65 7.71 -20.94
CA GLU A 117 6.52 8.92 -20.14
C GLU A 117 5.08 9.42 -20.16
N CYS A 118 4.62 9.91 -19.01
CA CYS A 118 3.33 10.60 -18.87
C CYS A 118 3.54 11.82 -18.00
N PRO A 119 2.75 12.90 -18.21
CA PRO A 119 2.58 13.94 -17.22
C PRO A 119 2.28 13.34 -15.83
N ALA A 120 2.78 13.97 -14.78
CA ALA A 120 2.72 13.39 -13.43
C ALA A 120 1.28 13.16 -12.95
N ILE A 121 0.35 14.06 -13.31
CA ILE A 121 -1.07 13.91 -12.98
C ILE A 121 -1.71 12.71 -13.72
N ASP A 122 -1.37 12.51 -15.00
CA ASP A 122 -1.83 11.38 -15.79
C ASP A 122 -1.24 10.07 -15.27
N TYR A 123 0.04 10.07 -14.91
CA TYR A 123 0.69 8.93 -14.27
C TYR A 123 -0.03 8.53 -12.98
N THR A 124 -0.35 9.52 -12.14
CA THR A 124 -1.05 9.34 -10.87
C THR A 124 -2.42 8.69 -11.10
N ARG A 125 -3.21 9.24 -12.04
CA ARG A 125 -4.51 8.68 -12.42
C ARG A 125 -4.39 7.25 -12.96
N HIS A 126 -3.50 7.01 -13.92
CA HIS A 126 -3.27 5.68 -14.49
C HIS A 126 -2.84 4.66 -13.45
N THR A 127 -2.03 5.08 -12.47
CA THR A 127 -1.56 4.22 -11.39
C THR A 127 -2.70 3.84 -10.44
N LEU A 128 -3.51 4.80 -10.03
CA LEU A 128 -4.66 4.57 -9.14
C LEU A 128 -5.76 3.75 -9.84
N ASP A 129 -6.09 4.06 -11.09
CA ASP A 129 -7.04 3.30 -11.91
C ASP A 129 -6.54 1.86 -12.10
N GLY A 130 -5.26 1.67 -12.40
CA GLY A 130 -4.64 0.35 -12.55
C GLY A 130 -4.62 -0.44 -11.24
N ALA A 131 -4.36 0.21 -10.11
CA ALA A 131 -4.43 -0.41 -8.80
C ALA A 131 -5.86 -0.83 -8.46
N ALA A 132 -6.85 0.04 -8.69
CA ALA A 132 -8.25 -0.26 -8.48
C ALA A 132 -8.73 -1.41 -9.38
N ALA A 133 -8.35 -1.43 -10.66
CA ALA A 133 -8.68 -2.50 -11.58
C ALA A 133 -8.09 -3.85 -11.14
N LEU A 134 -6.84 -3.86 -10.66
CA LEU A 134 -6.18 -5.07 -10.16
C LEU A 134 -6.83 -5.57 -8.86
N LEU A 135 -6.98 -4.70 -7.86
CA LEU A 135 -7.47 -5.07 -6.53
C LEU A 135 -8.95 -5.47 -6.52
N ASN A 136 -9.74 -5.03 -7.50
CA ASN A 136 -11.14 -5.44 -7.68
C ASN A 136 -11.33 -6.52 -8.75
N SER A 137 -10.24 -7.07 -9.32
CA SER A 137 -10.35 -8.10 -10.36
C SER A 137 -10.62 -9.47 -9.75
N ASN A 138 -11.76 -10.08 -10.10
CA ASN A 138 -12.08 -11.46 -9.71
C ASN A 138 -11.06 -12.50 -10.23
N LYS A 139 -10.26 -12.16 -11.24
CA LYS A 139 -9.18 -13.02 -11.75
C LYS A 139 -8.02 -13.15 -10.76
N TYR A 140 -7.63 -12.02 -10.15
CA TYR A 140 -6.47 -11.96 -9.26
C TYR A 140 -6.89 -12.03 -7.79
N PHE A 141 -8.04 -11.47 -7.44
CA PHE A 141 -8.61 -11.44 -6.09
C PHE A 141 -10.06 -11.96 -6.13
N PRO A 142 -10.28 -13.28 -6.26
CA PRO A 142 -11.61 -13.88 -6.38
C PRO A 142 -12.45 -13.82 -5.10
N SER A 143 -11.82 -13.58 -3.95
CA SER A 143 -12.45 -13.43 -2.64
C SER A 143 -11.81 -12.25 -1.92
N ARG A 144 -12.60 -11.58 -1.06
CA ARG A 144 -12.11 -10.55 -0.13
C ARG A 144 -11.85 -11.09 1.28
N VAL A 145 -12.30 -12.30 1.57
CA VAL A 145 -12.18 -12.94 2.89
C VAL A 145 -11.01 -13.93 2.92
N THR A 146 -10.68 -14.51 1.76
CA THR A 146 -9.59 -15.49 1.64
C THR A 146 -8.68 -15.08 0.48
N ILE A 147 -7.53 -14.51 0.81
CA ILE A 147 -6.56 -14.05 -0.18
C ILE A 147 -5.51 -15.12 -0.43
N LYS A 148 -5.30 -15.48 -1.69
CA LYS A 148 -4.26 -16.44 -2.08
C LYS A 148 -2.89 -15.78 -2.02
N GLU A 149 -1.87 -16.55 -1.65
CA GLU A 149 -0.48 -16.05 -1.58
C GLU A 149 0.00 -15.48 -2.94
N ALA A 150 -0.37 -16.12 -4.04
CA ALA A 150 -0.06 -15.62 -5.39
C ALA A 150 -0.66 -14.22 -5.67
N SER A 151 -1.78 -13.88 -5.02
CA SER A 151 -2.41 -12.56 -5.10
C SER A 151 -1.66 -11.54 -4.23
N VAL A 152 -1.22 -11.95 -3.04
CA VAL A 152 -0.38 -11.12 -2.14
C VAL A 152 0.92 -10.71 -2.83
N ALA A 153 1.55 -11.61 -3.59
CA ALA A 153 2.76 -11.33 -4.36
C ALA A 153 2.60 -10.17 -5.38
N LYS A 154 1.36 -9.84 -5.79
CA LYS A 154 1.10 -8.69 -6.69
C LYS A 154 1.11 -7.35 -5.95
N LEU A 155 0.92 -7.34 -4.63
CA LEU A 155 0.80 -6.11 -3.84
C LEU A 155 2.09 -5.29 -3.83
N GLY A 156 3.27 -5.91 -3.81
CA GLY A 156 4.55 -5.19 -3.81
C GLY A 156 4.75 -4.30 -5.05
N SER A 157 4.31 -4.75 -6.23
CA SER A 157 4.35 -3.94 -7.46
C SER A 157 3.38 -2.76 -7.41
N VAL A 158 2.20 -2.93 -6.80
CA VAL A 158 1.27 -1.82 -6.56
C VAL A 158 1.89 -0.84 -5.56
N CYS A 159 2.46 -1.33 -4.46
CA CYS A 159 3.06 -0.50 -3.44
C CYS A 159 4.14 0.42 -4.02
N ARG A 160 5.08 -0.12 -4.81
CA ARG A 160 6.15 0.67 -5.44
C ARG A 160 5.61 1.77 -6.35
N ARG A 161 4.55 1.49 -7.12
CA ARG A 161 3.95 2.48 -8.03
C ARG A 161 3.18 3.55 -7.28
N VAL A 162 2.44 3.16 -6.25
CA VAL A 162 1.73 4.07 -5.36
C VAL A 162 2.71 4.98 -4.62
N TYR A 163 3.83 4.45 -4.14
CA TYR A 163 4.85 5.22 -3.44
C TYR A 163 5.42 6.37 -4.28
N ARG A 164 5.57 6.19 -5.59
CA ARG A 164 6.04 7.24 -6.50
C ARG A 164 5.15 8.48 -6.48
N ILE A 165 3.84 8.31 -6.24
CA ILE A 165 2.89 9.43 -6.11
C ILE A 165 3.23 10.26 -4.87
N PHE A 166 3.50 9.61 -3.73
CA PHE A 166 3.95 10.30 -2.52
C PHE A 166 5.27 11.04 -2.75
N SER A 167 6.24 10.37 -3.39
CA SER A 167 7.53 11.00 -3.67
C SER A 167 7.38 12.21 -4.59
N HIS A 168 6.58 12.11 -5.65
CA HIS A 168 6.32 13.24 -6.55
C HIS A 168 5.67 14.40 -5.80
N ALA A 169 4.62 14.14 -5.02
CA ALA A 169 3.95 15.14 -4.21
C ALA A 169 4.92 15.82 -3.22
N TYR A 170 5.79 15.05 -2.56
CA TYR A 170 6.76 15.59 -1.62
C TYR A 170 7.77 16.55 -2.27
N TYR A 171 8.38 16.17 -3.40
CA TYR A 171 9.48 16.94 -3.99
C TYR A 171 9.02 18.06 -4.92
N HIS A 172 7.85 17.96 -5.54
CA HIS A 172 7.36 18.94 -6.50
C HIS A 172 6.17 19.78 -5.99
N HIS A 173 5.38 19.26 -5.04
CA HIS A 173 4.18 19.90 -4.50
C HIS A 173 4.18 19.92 -2.97
N LYS A 174 5.31 20.37 -2.39
CA LYS A 174 5.61 20.24 -0.96
C LYS A 174 4.53 20.80 -0.04
N THR A 175 3.97 21.97 -0.37
CA THR A 175 2.89 22.59 0.43
C THR A 175 1.64 21.69 0.49
N ILE A 176 1.16 21.22 -0.67
CA ILE A 176 0.01 20.30 -0.74
C ILE A 176 0.31 19.00 0.02
N TYR A 177 1.52 18.46 -0.14
CA TYR A 177 1.94 17.25 0.55
C TYR A 177 1.93 17.45 2.08
N ASP A 178 2.53 18.53 2.58
CA ASP A 178 2.64 18.77 4.02
C ASP A 178 1.27 18.99 4.66
N GLU A 179 0.40 19.80 4.05
CA GLU A 179 -0.98 19.96 4.51
C GLU A 179 -1.72 18.62 4.58
N PHE A 180 -1.62 17.81 3.51
CA PHE A 180 -2.28 16.51 3.47
C PHE A 180 -1.70 15.50 4.46
N GLU A 181 -0.37 15.45 4.62
CA GLU A 181 0.31 14.50 5.49
C GLU A 181 0.13 14.86 6.98
N ASN A 182 0.11 16.14 7.33
CA ASN A 182 -0.14 16.61 8.69
C ASN A 182 -1.54 16.24 9.20
N GLU A 183 -2.51 16.12 8.29
CA GLU A 183 -3.88 15.70 8.63
C GLU A 183 -4.05 14.17 8.60
N SER A 184 -3.49 13.51 7.58
CA SER A 184 -3.83 12.11 7.28
C SER A 184 -2.80 11.08 7.75
N PHE A 185 -1.54 11.49 7.93
CA PHE A 185 -0.38 10.61 8.19
C PHE A 185 -0.25 9.47 7.16
N LEU A 186 -0.78 9.66 5.95
CA LEU A 186 -0.96 8.59 4.97
C LEU A 186 0.37 8.06 4.44
N CYS A 187 1.29 8.95 4.05
CA CYS A 187 2.60 8.58 3.53
C CYS A 187 3.42 7.88 4.62
N LYS A 188 3.43 8.42 5.84
CA LYS A 188 4.08 7.81 7.00
C LYS A 188 3.54 6.41 7.25
N ARG A 189 2.21 6.27 7.32
CA ARG A 189 1.53 4.98 7.53
C ARG A 189 1.85 3.99 6.40
N PHE A 190 1.81 4.45 5.16
CA PHE A 190 2.12 3.63 3.99
C PHE A 190 3.56 3.10 3.99
N SER A 191 4.53 3.93 4.38
CA SER A 191 5.92 3.52 4.47
C SER A 191 6.17 2.53 5.60
N VAL A 192 5.61 2.75 6.80
CA VAL A 192 5.68 1.76 7.90
C VAL A 192 5.07 0.44 7.44
N PHE A 193 3.88 0.48 6.84
CA PHE A 193 3.20 -0.71 6.32
C PHE A 193 4.05 -1.46 5.30
N SER A 194 4.67 -0.73 4.36
CA SER A 194 5.47 -1.32 3.29
C SER A 194 6.71 -2.05 3.82
N ILE A 195 7.35 -1.50 4.85
CA ILE A 195 8.50 -2.13 5.52
C ILE A 195 8.03 -3.30 6.39
N LYS A 196 7.04 -3.07 7.27
CA LYS A 196 6.53 -4.04 8.25
C LYS A 196 6.08 -5.35 7.60
N TYR A 197 5.56 -5.29 6.39
CA TYR A 197 5.03 -6.43 5.66
C TYR A 197 5.87 -6.88 4.47
N ASP A 198 7.10 -6.36 4.35
CA ASP A 198 8.09 -6.68 3.31
C ASP A 198 7.55 -6.54 1.88
N LEU A 199 6.81 -5.45 1.64
CA LEU A 199 6.25 -5.13 0.31
C LEU A 199 7.21 -4.27 -0.51
N MET A 200 8.08 -3.52 0.17
CA MET A 200 9.14 -2.70 -0.41
C MET A 200 10.34 -2.65 0.52
N SER A 201 11.55 -2.66 -0.05
CA SER A 201 12.76 -2.41 0.71
C SER A 201 12.87 -0.96 1.13
N ILE A 202 13.52 -0.73 2.28
CA ILE A 202 13.77 0.60 2.84
C ILE A 202 14.56 1.49 1.87
N GLU A 203 15.46 0.91 1.08
CA GLU A 203 16.28 1.64 0.10
C GLU A 203 15.47 2.29 -1.02
N ASN A 204 14.26 1.78 -1.29
CA ASN A 204 13.35 2.38 -2.26
C ASN A 204 12.54 3.54 -1.68
N LEU A 205 12.66 3.80 -0.37
CA LEU A 205 11.96 4.90 0.31
C LEU A 205 12.88 6.12 0.34
N ILE A 206 12.51 7.14 -0.44
CA ILE A 206 13.29 8.38 -0.59
C ILE A 206 12.70 9.56 0.17
N VAL A 207 11.39 9.51 0.48
CA VAL A 207 10.72 10.56 1.25
C VAL A 207 11.19 10.49 2.71
N PRO A 208 11.78 11.55 3.27
CA PRO A 208 12.12 11.62 4.68
C PRO A 208 10.86 11.62 5.54
N ILE A 209 10.80 10.75 6.55
CA ILE A 209 9.62 10.62 7.40
C ILE A 209 9.97 10.97 8.83
N ALA A 210 9.29 11.98 9.38
CA ALA A 210 9.52 12.47 10.73
C ALA A 210 9.30 11.35 11.77
N GLY A 211 10.33 11.11 12.59
CA GLY A 211 10.34 10.08 13.64
C GLY A 211 10.66 8.67 13.16
N MET A 212 11.03 8.47 11.89
CA MET A 212 11.63 7.24 11.40
C MET A 212 13.04 7.53 10.89
N ASP A 213 14.05 7.16 11.66
CA ASP A 213 15.40 7.05 11.10
C ASP A 213 15.50 5.71 10.36
N PHE A 214 15.51 5.77 9.02
CA PHE A 214 15.69 4.60 8.18
C PHE A 214 16.98 3.83 8.51
N ASN A 215 17.99 4.48 9.11
CA ASN A 215 19.22 3.83 9.56
C ASN A 215 19.00 2.93 10.78
N ASP A 216 18.06 3.26 11.67
CA ASP A 216 17.74 2.42 12.83
C ASP A 216 16.93 1.18 12.43
N ILE A 217 16.06 1.31 11.43
CA ILE A 217 15.31 0.17 10.88
C ILE A 217 16.24 -0.78 10.09
N LYS A 218 17.23 -0.24 9.36
CA LYS A 218 18.25 -1.06 8.67
C LYS A 218 19.06 -1.92 9.65
N LYS A 219 19.32 -1.45 10.88
CA LYS A 219 20.01 -2.22 11.94
C LYS A 219 19.17 -3.39 12.46
N VAL A 220 17.85 -3.24 12.54
CA VAL A 220 16.94 -4.32 12.98
C VAL A 220 16.85 -5.43 11.92
N ASN A 221 16.79 -5.07 10.63
CA ASN A 221 16.73 -6.04 9.53
C ASN A 221 18.07 -6.75 9.24
N SER A 222 19.18 -6.29 9.80
CA SER A 222 20.49 -6.96 9.72
C SER A 222 20.72 -7.95 10.88
N ILE A 223 19.77 -8.06 11.81
CA ILE A 223 19.70 -9.15 12.78
C ILE A 223 18.84 -10.26 12.15
N PRO A 224 19.35 -11.48 11.92
CA PRO A 224 18.51 -12.57 11.44
C PRO A 224 17.41 -12.83 12.47
N VAL A 225 16.16 -12.90 12.00
CA VAL A 225 15.03 -13.37 12.80
C VAL A 225 15.25 -14.85 13.09
N THR A 226 16.04 -15.14 14.12
CA THR A 226 16.27 -16.48 14.63
C THR A 226 15.23 -16.75 15.73
N MET A 227 14.29 -17.62 15.37
CA MET A 227 13.52 -18.53 16.23
C MET A 227 12.48 -17.92 17.19
N CYS A 228 11.20 -18.00 16.79
CA CYS A 228 10.12 -18.31 17.73
C CYS A 228 9.76 -19.77 17.51
N GLU A 229 10.36 -20.66 18.31
CA GLU A 229 10.16 -22.09 18.29
C GLU A 229 9.26 -22.47 19.47
N THR A 230 8.04 -22.92 19.19
CA THR A 230 7.28 -23.73 20.15
C THR A 230 6.41 -24.71 19.37
N ALA A 231 6.96 -25.88 19.08
CA ALA A 231 6.20 -27.09 18.87
C ALA A 231 7.02 -28.29 19.36
N LEU A 232 6.40 -29.07 20.22
CA LEU A 232 6.97 -30.13 21.03
C LEU A 232 7.54 -31.29 20.19
N VAL A 233 8.65 -31.82 20.70
CA VAL A 233 9.38 -33.03 20.28
C VAL A 233 8.48 -34.27 20.30
N MET A 234 8.47 -35.04 19.22
CA MET A 234 8.50 -36.52 19.26
C MET A 234 9.27 -37.05 18.04
N GLU A 235 10.22 -37.95 18.32
CA GLU A 235 11.24 -38.51 17.43
C GLU A 235 10.69 -39.57 16.46
N ASN A 236 11.22 -39.62 15.22
CA ASN A 236 11.97 -40.78 14.68
C ASN A 236 12.41 -40.57 13.22
N PRO A 237 13.52 -41.19 12.77
CA PRO A 237 14.19 -40.86 11.51
C PRO A 237 13.71 -41.72 10.34
N VAL A 238 13.48 -41.11 9.17
CA VAL A 238 13.34 -41.86 7.90
C VAL A 238 14.25 -41.28 6.82
N VAL A 239 15.19 -42.13 6.46
CA VAL A 239 16.08 -42.24 5.29
C VAL A 239 15.79 -41.30 4.10
N VAL A 240 16.84 -40.58 3.72
CA VAL A 240 16.98 -39.77 2.51
C VAL A 240 17.16 -40.67 1.28
N THR A 241 16.30 -40.52 0.28
CA THR A 241 16.55 -41.01 -1.09
C THR A 241 16.45 -39.83 -2.05
N THR A 242 17.54 -39.57 -2.77
CA THR A 242 17.71 -38.51 -3.75
C THR A 242 17.13 -38.91 -5.12
N VAL A 243 16.40 -38.00 -5.77
CA VAL A 243 16.05 -38.09 -7.20
C VAL A 243 16.21 -36.70 -7.85
N PRO A 244 16.75 -36.57 -9.09
CA PRO A 244 17.18 -35.30 -9.69
C PRO A 244 16.04 -34.49 -10.36
N PRO A 245 16.30 -33.23 -10.79
CA PRO A 245 15.25 -32.29 -11.19
C PRO A 245 14.81 -32.52 -12.65
N THR A 246 13.49 -32.40 -12.88
CA THR A 246 12.92 -32.29 -14.23
C THR A 246 12.64 -30.82 -14.53
N VAL A 247 13.15 -30.39 -15.69
CA VAL A 247 13.01 -29.07 -16.31
C VAL A 247 11.54 -28.78 -16.63
N ALA A 248 11.04 -27.62 -16.22
CA ALA A 248 9.84 -27.02 -16.81
C ALA A 248 10.04 -25.51 -16.92
N THR A 249 10.21 -25.07 -18.15
CA THR A 249 10.16 -23.68 -18.62
C THR A 249 8.77 -23.09 -18.35
N ASN A 250 8.70 -21.86 -17.84
CA ASN A 250 7.79 -20.84 -18.36
C ASN A 250 8.13 -19.45 -17.80
N SER A 251 8.53 -18.60 -18.74
CA SER A 251 8.75 -17.17 -18.65
C SER A 251 7.42 -16.42 -18.52
N ASP A 252 7.34 -15.47 -17.58
CA ASP A 252 6.63 -14.19 -17.72
C ASP A 252 6.88 -13.35 -16.46
N GLY A 253 8.11 -12.83 -16.37
CA GLY A 253 8.51 -11.83 -15.38
C GLY A 253 8.51 -10.44 -16.01
N ILE A 254 7.54 -9.60 -15.64
CA ILE A 254 7.58 -8.17 -15.95
C ILE A 254 8.65 -7.55 -15.05
N ILE A 255 9.80 -7.24 -15.64
CA ILE A 255 10.92 -6.55 -15.00
C ILE A 255 10.56 -5.05 -14.92
N ALA A 256 10.78 -4.44 -13.75
CA ALA A 256 10.62 -3.01 -13.57
C ALA A 256 11.78 -2.28 -14.26
N THR A 257 11.51 -1.62 -15.38
CA THR A 257 12.52 -0.82 -16.08
C THR A 257 12.53 0.60 -15.53
N THR A 258 13.46 0.88 -14.60
CA THR A 258 13.96 2.24 -14.38
C THR A 258 15.02 2.48 -15.44
N VAL A 259 14.78 3.37 -16.40
CA VAL A 259 15.75 3.67 -17.46
C VAL A 259 16.61 4.85 -17.03
N LEU A 260 17.92 4.63 -16.92
CA LEU A 260 18.93 5.70 -16.88
C LEU A 260 18.98 6.38 -18.24
N ARG A 261 18.79 7.70 -18.30
CA ARG A 261 19.27 8.49 -19.44
C ARG A 261 20.26 9.52 -18.92
N SER A 262 21.52 9.36 -19.33
CA SER A 262 22.58 10.34 -19.11
C SER A 262 22.33 11.56 -19.99
N SER A 263 22.26 12.74 -19.38
CA SER A 263 22.23 14.01 -20.09
C SER A 263 23.63 14.31 -20.64
N SER A 264 23.84 14.05 -21.93
CA SER A 264 24.95 14.57 -22.72
C SER A 264 24.52 14.60 -24.20
N ASP A 265 24.08 15.75 -24.69
CA ASP A 265 24.98 16.67 -25.42
C ASP A 265 24.19 17.84 -26.01
N SER A 266 24.78 19.01 -25.81
CA SER A 266 24.47 20.24 -26.53
C SER A 266 25.45 20.30 -27.71
N SER A 267 24.97 20.30 -28.95
CA SER A 267 25.56 21.02 -30.09
C SER A 267 25.00 20.54 -31.44
N GLU A 268 24.88 21.49 -32.36
CA GLU A 268 24.58 21.38 -33.81
C GLU A 268 23.10 21.41 -34.23
N ALA A 269 22.53 22.61 -34.24
CA ALA A 269 22.29 23.37 -35.49
C ALA A 269 22.15 24.87 -35.17
#